data_AF-A0A3E0MIS6-F1
#
_entry.id   AF-A0A3E0MIS6-F1
#
_cell.length_a   1.000
_cell.length_b   1.000
_cell.length_c   1.000
_cell.angle_alpha   90.00
_cell.angle_beta   90.00
_cell.angle_gamma   90.00
#
_symmetry.space_group_name_H-M   'P 1'
#
loop_
_entity.id
_entity.type
_entity.pdbx_description
1 polymer ?
#
loop_
_entity_poly.entity_id
_entity_poly.type
_entity_poly.pdbx_seq_one_letter_code
_entity_poly.pdbx_strand_id
1 'polypeptide(L)'
;MSNYTPAMVARIKASAPLNLAKAKDLAAEFGNVTYRSVISKAQSIGVEYVKLAPVARKAKADTPTKAEYLAAIRKGLALADRSGDLTKAELERVLEAIA
;
A
#
# COMPACT_ATOMS: atom_id res chain seq x y z
N MET A 1 11.43 -32.91 3.26
CA MET A 1 11.83 -32.46 4.61
C MET A 1 11.19 -31.11 4.91
N SER A 2 10.84 -30.83 6.17
CA SER A 2 10.29 -29.52 6.56
C SER A 2 11.41 -28.48 6.54
N ASN A 3 11.21 -27.33 5.88
CA ASN A 3 12.15 -26.19 5.93
C ASN A 3 12.20 -25.50 7.31
N TYR A 4 11.32 -25.91 8.23
CA TYR A 4 11.26 -25.40 9.60
C TYR A 4 11.94 -26.35 10.58
N THR A 5 12.88 -25.80 11.36
CA THR A 5 13.46 -26.48 12.50
C THR A 5 12.50 -26.49 13.70
N PRO A 6 12.69 -27.40 14.68
CA PRO A 6 11.89 -27.39 15.91
C PRO A 6 11.95 -26.06 16.67
N ALA A 7 13.10 -25.38 16.67
CA ALA A 7 13.28 -24.07 17.30
C ALA A 7 12.42 -22.99 16.63
N MET A 8 12.37 -22.96 15.28
CA MET A 8 11.51 -22.03 14.54
C MET A 8 10.02 -22.29 14.85
N VAL A 9 9.61 -23.56 14.95
CA VAL A 9 8.23 -23.91 15.30
C VAL A 9 7.87 -23.46 16.72
N ALA A 10 8.78 -23.62 17.68
CA ALA A 10 8.58 -23.12 19.04
C ALA A 10 8.44 -21.58 19.06
N ARG A 11 9.24 -20.88 18.26
CA ARG A 11 9.17 -19.42 18.13
C ARG A 11 7.84 -18.93 17.52
N ILE A 12 7.35 -19.63 16.50
CA ILE A 12 6.03 -19.36 15.91
C ILE A 12 4.92 -19.54 16.95
N LYS A 13 4.95 -20.62 17.75
CA LYS A 13 3.97 -20.86 18.82
C LYS A 13 4.03 -19.78 19.91
N ALA A 14 5.23 -19.37 20.33
CA ALA A 14 5.42 -18.31 21.31
C ALA A 14 4.93 -16.93 20.81
N SER A 15 4.76 -16.76 19.50
CA SER A 15 4.31 -15.50 18.88
C SER A 15 2.78 -15.42 18.71
N ALA A 16 2.04 -16.46 19.13
CA ALA A 16 0.58 -16.51 19.03
C ALA A 16 -0.09 -15.40 19.89
N PRO A 17 -1.21 -14.79 19.43
CA PRO A 17 -1.75 -14.90 18.08
C PRO A 17 -0.86 -14.20 17.05
N LEU A 18 -0.72 -14.80 15.87
CA LEU A 18 0.12 -14.30 14.80
C LEU A 18 -0.60 -13.19 14.03
N ASN A 19 0.14 -12.24 13.47
CA ASN A 19 -0.38 -11.25 12.52
C ASN A 19 0.67 -11.01 11.41
N LEU A 20 0.34 -10.18 10.43
CA LEU A 20 1.22 -9.92 9.28
C LEU A 20 2.57 -9.32 9.69
N ALA A 21 2.60 -8.44 10.70
CA ALA A 21 3.82 -7.82 11.20
C ALA A 21 4.74 -8.87 11.85
N LYS A 22 4.23 -9.60 12.85
CA LYS A 22 4.95 -10.70 13.50
C LYS A 22 5.46 -11.75 12.51
N ALA A 23 4.67 -12.07 11.49
CA ALA A 23 5.08 -13.02 10.45
C ALA A 23 6.24 -12.50 9.59
N LYS A 24 6.31 -11.19 9.32
CA LYS A 24 7.44 -10.56 8.63
C LYS A 24 8.69 -10.56 9.51
N ASP A 25 8.54 -10.24 10.79
CA ASP A 25 9.66 -10.22 11.74
C ASP A 25 10.26 -11.61 11.90
N LEU A 26 9.43 -12.64 12.05
CA LEU A 26 9.88 -14.03 12.11
C LEU A 26 10.56 -14.49 10.81
N ALA A 27 10.04 -14.11 9.65
CA ALA A 27 10.68 -14.44 8.38
C ALA A 27 12.05 -13.77 8.24
N ALA A 28 12.19 -12.54 8.71
CA ALA A 28 13.49 -11.84 8.77
C ALA A 28 14.44 -12.50 9.77
N GLU A 29 13.95 -12.92 10.95
CA GLU A 29 14.72 -13.67 11.97
C GLU A 29 15.22 -15.01 11.41
N PHE A 30 14.38 -15.71 10.65
CA PHE A 30 14.68 -17.04 10.11
C PHE A 30 15.60 -17.02 8.89
N GLY A 31 15.53 -15.99 8.04
CA GLY A 31 16.39 -15.79 6.87
C GLY A 31 16.23 -16.80 5.72
N ASN A 32 15.58 -17.95 5.94
CA ASN A 32 15.44 -19.04 4.97
C ASN A 32 13.99 -19.29 4.51
N VAL A 33 13.01 -18.55 5.05
CA VAL A 33 11.59 -18.69 4.71
C VAL A 33 10.93 -17.33 4.53
N THR A 34 9.92 -17.27 3.66
CA THR A 34 9.13 -16.04 3.45
C THR A 34 8.05 -15.89 4.52
N TYR A 35 7.60 -14.65 4.77
CA TYR A 35 6.50 -14.38 5.71
C TYR A 35 5.21 -15.15 5.36
N ARG A 36 4.94 -15.41 4.06
CA ARG A 36 3.79 -16.22 3.62
C ARG A 36 3.94 -17.68 4.03
N SER A 37 5.16 -18.22 3.94
CA SER A 37 5.48 -19.56 4.45
C SER A 37 5.28 -19.64 5.96
N VAL A 38 5.70 -18.61 6.71
CA VAL A 38 5.54 -18.56 8.17
C VAL A 38 4.05 -18.59 8.56
N ILE A 39 3.21 -17.82 7.86
CA ILE A 39 1.75 -17.82 8.06
C ILE A 39 1.17 -19.21 7.79
N SER A 40 1.53 -19.83 6.66
CA SER A 40 1.07 -21.19 6.31
C SER A 40 1.50 -22.22 7.35
N LYS A 41 2.75 -22.13 7.82
CA LYS A 41 3.26 -23.02 8.86
C LYS A 41 2.51 -22.83 10.18
N ALA A 42 2.29 -21.58 10.59
CA ALA A 42 1.53 -21.24 11.80
C ALA A 42 0.12 -21.85 11.78
N GLN A 43 -0.59 -21.71 10.65
CA GLN A 43 -1.91 -22.31 10.45
C GLN A 43 -1.87 -23.84 10.53
N SER A 44 -0.86 -24.47 9.90
CA SER A 44 -0.70 -25.94 9.92
C SER A 44 -0.46 -26.53 11.32
N ILE A 45 0.11 -25.73 12.25
CA ILE A 45 0.39 -26.14 13.63
C ILE A 45 -0.65 -25.61 14.63
N GLY A 46 -1.76 -25.06 14.14
CA GLY A 46 -2.88 -24.58 14.96
C GLY A 46 -2.68 -23.20 15.61
N VAL A 47 -1.70 -22.40 15.16
CA VAL A 47 -1.54 -21.02 15.64
C VAL A 47 -2.49 -20.10 14.89
N GLU A 48 -3.32 -19.38 15.64
CA GLU A 48 -4.28 -18.43 15.09
C GLU A 48 -3.58 -17.27 14.37
N TYR A 49 -4.13 -16.88 13.22
CA TYR A 49 -3.69 -15.73 12.44
C TYR A 49 -4.77 -14.64 12.44
N VAL A 50 -4.47 -13.54 13.13
CA VAL A 50 -5.32 -12.35 13.22
C VAL A 50 -4.92 -11.37 12.12
N LYS A 51 -5.80 -11.21 11.13
CA LYS A 51 -5.65 -10.15 10.13
C LYS A 51 -5.87 -8.81 10.81
N LEU A 52 -4.92 -7.88 10.62
CA LEU A 52 -5.16 -6.48 10.97
C LEU A 52 -6.44 -6.04 10.26
N ALA A 53 -7.38 -5.49 11.02
CA ALA A 53 -8.56 -4.88 10.45
C ALA A 53 -8.11 -3.85 9.40
N PRO A 54 -8.78 -3.78 8.24
CA PRO A 54 -8.48 -2.76 7.26
C PRO A 54 -8.55 -1.40 7.94
N VAL A 55 -7.46 -0.64 7.89
CA VAL A 55 -7.45 0.72 8.42
C VAL A 55 -8.52 1.48 7.65
N ALA A 56 -9.50 2.04 8.37
CA ALA A 56 -10.51 2.90 7.77
C ALA A 56 -9.79 3.97 6.95
N ARG A 57 -10.08 4.03 5.64
CA ARG A 57 -9.50 5.06 4.80
C ARG A 57 -9.90 6.40 5.41
N LYS A 58 -8.91 7.26 5.70
CA LYS A 58 -9.20 8.64 6.07
C LYS A 58 -10.12 9.21 5.00
N ALA A 59 -11.18 9.89 5.42
CA ALA A 59 -12.03 10.64 4.51
C ALA A 59 -11.11 11.48 3.62
N LYS A 60 -11.33 11.44 2.29
CA LYS A 60 -10.60 12.34 1.39
C LYS A 60 -10.84 13.75 1.93
N ALA A 61 -9.76 14.51 2.12
CA ALA A 61 -9.89 15.92 2.43
C ALA A 61 -10.81 16.55 1.37
N ASP A 62 -11.70 17.45 1.80
CA ASP A 62 -12.60 18.20 0.93
C ASP A 62 -11.81 19.30 0.19
N THR A 63 -10.78 18.85 -0.51
CA THR A 63 -9.86 19.66 -1.29
C THR A 63 -10.02 19.26 -2.74
N PRO A 64 -10.04 20.22 -3.68
CA PRO A 64 -10.20 19.90 -5.08
C PRO A 64 -9.15 18.89 -5.54
N THR A 65 -9.58 17.89 -6.30
CA THR A 65 -8.65 16.91 -6.85
C THR A 65 -7.75 17.56 -7.91
N LYS A 66 -6.59 16.95 -8.21
CA LYS A 66 -5.73 17.40 -9.32
C LYS A 66 -6.53 17.53 -10.62
N ALA A 67 -7.47 16.60 -10.87
CA ALA A 67 -8.32 16.63 -12.05
C ALA A 67 -9.24 17.87 -12.08
N GLU A 68 -9.81 18.25 -10.93
CA GLU A 68 -10.64 19.45 -10.81
C GLU A 68 -9.82 20.73 -11.02
N TYR A 69 -8.61 20.81 -10.46
CA TYR A 69 -7.70 21.92 -10.74
C TYR A 69 -7.37 22.02 -12.23
N LEU A 70 -7.05 20.90 -12.89
CA LEU A 70 -6.74 20.88 -14.32
C LEU A 70 -7.95 21.29 -15.17
N ALA A 71 -9.15 20.85 -14.81
CA ALA A 71 -10.38 21.26 -15.49
C ALA A 71 -10.65 22.77 -15.31
N ALA A 72 -10.44 23.30 -14.10
CA ALA A 72 -10.59 24.72 -13.82
C ALA A 72 -9.58 25.57 -14.61
N ILE A 73 -8.32 25.14 -14.70
CA ILE A 73 -7.28 25.81 -15.50
C ILE A 73 -7.66 25.82 -16.98
N ARG A 74 -8.08 24.69 -17.54
CA ARG A 74 -8.52 24.61 -18.94
C ARG A 74 -9.70 25.52 -19.23
N LYS A 75 -10.69 25.53 -18.33
CA LYS A 75 -11.84 26.44 -18.43
C LYS A 75 -11.41 27.90 -18.37
N GLY A 76 -10.52 28.26 -17.45
CA GLY A 76 -10.02 29.63 -17.28
C GLY A 76 -9.23 30.15 -18.48
N LEU A 77 -8.53 29.27 -19.19
CA LEU A 77 -7.71 29.59 -20.36
C LEU A 77 -8.38 29.29 -21.71
N ALA A 78 -9.67 28.93 -21.68
CA ALA A 78 -10.43 28.51 -22.86
C ALA A 78 -9.71 27.42 -23.70
N LEU A 79 -9.07 26.47 -23.02
CA LEU A 79 -8.38 25.34 -23.64
C LEU A 79 -9.36 24.21 -23.98
N ALA A 80 -8.95 23.29 -24.85
CA ALA A 80 -9.75 22.14 -25.25
C ALA A 80 -10.11 21.26 -24.05
N ASP A 81 -11.36 20.79 -24.00
CA ASP A 81 -11.81 19.86 -22.97
C ASP A 81 -11.19 18.48 -23.19
N ARG A 82 -10.37 18.04 -22.23
CA ARG A 82 -9.67 16.77 -22.28
C ARG A 82 -9.27 16.29 -20.89
N SER A 83 -9.12 14.97 -20.76
CA SER A 83 -8.58 14.32 -19.57
C SER A 83 -7.05 14.22 -19.64
N GLY A 84 -6.42 14.02 -18.48
CA GLY A 84 -4.96 13.90 -18.34
C GLY A 84 -4.25 15.21 -18.03
N ASP A 85 -2.92 15.17 -18.00
CA ASP A 85 -2.05 16.30 -17.65
C ASP A 85 -2.02 17.38 -18.74
N LEU A 86 -1.56 18.60 -18.41
CA LEU A 86 -1.37 19.65 -19.42
C LEU A 86 -0.25 19.26 -20.40
N THR A 87 -0.49 19.46 -21.69
CA THR A 87 0.54 19.38 -22.72
C THR A 87 1.51 20.56 -22.61
N LYS A 88 2.65 20.46 -23.30
CA LYS A 88 3.60 21.57 -23.42
C LYS A 88 2.93 22.84 -23.96
N ALA A 89 2.10 22.73 -24.99
CA ALA A 89 1.37 23.87 -25.56
C ALA A 89 0.38 24.48 -24.56
N GLU A 90 -0.36 23.65 -23.80
CA GLU A 90 -1.25 24.15 -22.75
C GLU A 90 -0.47 24.85 -21.62
N LEU A 91 0.74 24.39 -21.29
CA LEU A 91 1.61 25.05 -20.30
C LEU A 91 2.16 26.39 -20.79
N GLU A 92 2.47 26.52 -22.09
CA GLU A 92 2.86 27.81 -22.68
C GLU A 92 1.73 28.84 -22.55
N ARG A 93 0.47 28.42 -22.74
CA ARG A 93 -0.72 29.28 -22.54
C ARG A 93 -0.93 29.67 -21.09
N VAL A 94 -0.61 28.78 -20.15
CA VAL A 94 -0.61 29.12 -18.71
C VAL A 94 0.46 30.18 -18.42
N LEU A 95 1.66 30.01 -18.98
CA LEU A 95 2.77 30.96 -18.78
C LEU A 95 2.41 32.35 -19.34
N GLU A 96 1.82 32.42 -20.54
CA GLU A 96 1.32 33.66 -21.14
C GLU A 96 0.26 34.37 -20.27
N ALA A 97 -0.55 33.62 -19.53
CA ALA A 97 -1.64 34.17 -18.74
C ALA A 97 -1.22 34.70 -17.36
N ILE A 98 -0.03 34.32 -16.88
CA ILE A 98 0.50 34.74 -15.57
C ILE A 98 1.73 35.67 -15.67
N ALA A 99 2.28 35.83 -16.88
CA ALA A 99 3.34 36.78 -17.18
C ALA A 99 2.77 38.19 -17.43
#